data_AF-A0A497AS77-F1
#
_entry.id   AF-A0A497AS77-F1
#
_cell.length_a   1.000
_cell.length_b   1.000
_cell.length_c   1.000
_cell.angle_alpha   90.00
_cell.angle_beta   90.00
_cell.angle_gamma   90.00
#
_symmetry.space_group_name_H-M   'P 1'
#
loop_
_entity.id
_entity.type
_entity.pdbx_description
1 polymer ?
#
loop_
_entity_poly.entity_id
_entity_poly.type
_entity_poly.pdbx_seq_one_letter_code
_entity_poly.pdbx_strand_id
1 'polypeptide(L)'
;MTTRVIGYIRVSTSEQVEEGHSLDAQRAAIEQFCTSRGWELVEIKIEAGISATKGDRPALEALLEAVEQGLCDVVIVHAIDRFYRDLQALLKALNHLRQHNVTFISIMENLDFTTPWGKLALAVLGTLAEI
;
A
#
# COMPACT_ATOMS: atom_id res chain seq x y z
N MET A 1 -19.68 -8.96 7.07
CA MET A 1 -18.42 -9.40 6.45
C MET A 1 -17.34 -8.43 6.90
N THR A 2 -16.19 -8.94 7.30
CA THR A 2 -15.06 -8.13 7.75
C THR A 2 -14.24 -7.70 6.54
N THR A 3 -13.77 -6.45 6.51
CA THR A 3 -12.88 -5.97 5.45
C THR A 3 -11.55 -6.70 5.53
N ARG A 4 -11.12 -7.30 4.42
CA ARG A 4 -9.85 -8.02 4.28
C ARG A 4 -8.77 -7.10 3.77
N VAL A 5 -7.62 -7.10 4.41
CA VAL A 5 -6.52 -6.16 4.16
C VAL A 5 -5.26 -6.93 3.86
N ILE A 6 -4.51 -6.50 2.84
CA ILE A 6 -3.11 -6.92 2.65
C ILE A 6 -2.21 -5.71 2.87
N GLY A 7 -1.23 -5.86 3.75
CA GLY A 7 -0.20 -4.86 4.00
C GLY A 7 0.97 -4.99 3.01
N TYR A 8 1.59 -3.87 2.66
CA TYR A 8 2.86 -3.87 1.93
C TYR A 8 3.88 -3.00 2.67
N ILE A 9 5.03 -3.60 2.99
CA ILE A 9 6.13 -2.95 3.70
C ILE A 9 7.43 -3.08 2.91
N ARG A 10 8.27 -2.04 2.96
CA ARG A 10 9.51 -2.00 2.18
C ARG A 10 10.64 -1.30 2.92
N VAL A 11 11.84 -1.86 2.85
CA VAL A 11 13.11 -1.21 3.24
C VAL A 11 14.20 -1.52 2.22
N SER A 12 14.99 -0.51 1.85
CA SER A 12 16.27 -0.74 1.18
C SER A 12 17.36 -1.16 2.19
N THR A 13 18.44 -1.76 1.72
CA THR A 13 19.57 -2.20 2.55
C THR A 13 20.18 -1.08 3.41
N SER A 14 20.11 0.17 2.95
CA SER A 14 20.57 1.35 3.70
C SER A 14 19.56 1.86 4.73
N GLU A 15 18.26 1.68 4.48
CA GLU A 15 17.18 2.14 5.37
C GLU A 15 16.95 1.20 6.57
N GLN A 16 17.57 0.01 6.59
CA GLN A 16 17.41 -0.95 7.69
C GLN A 16 17.92 -0.42 9.05
N VAL A 17 18.71 0.65 9.06
CA VAL A 17 19.35 1.22 10.25
C VAL A 17 18.59 2.44 10.80
N GLU A 18 17.58 2.96 10.07
CA GLU A 18 16.82 4.14 10.50
C GLU A 18 15.63 3.75 11.41
N GLU A 19 15.63 4.28 12.64
CA GLU A 19 14.54 4.14 13.59
C GLU A 19 13.24 4.75 13.02
N GLY A 20 12.11 4.04 13.16
CA GLY A 20 10.80 4.46 12.63
C GLY A 20 10.51 4.05 11.18
N HIS A 21 11.53 3.67 10.40
CA HIS A 21 11.38 3.11 9.05
C HIS A 21 11.64 1.61 8.96
N SER A 22 11.97 0.97 10.09
CA SER A 22 12.15 -0.48 10.16
C SER A 22 10.90 -1.24 9.71
N LEU A 23 11.10 -2.45 9.19
CA LEU A 23 10.00 -3.33 8.80
C LEU A 23 9.03 -3.60 9.97
N ASP A 24 9.56 -3.69 11.19
CA ASP A 24 8.76 -3.91 12.39
C ASP A 24 7.88 -2.71 12.73
N ALA A 25 8.40 -1.48 12.60
CA ALA A 25 7.60 -0.27 12.80
C ALA A 25 6.47 -0.17 11.77
N GLN A 26 6.77 -0.46 10.49
CA GLN A 26 5.77 -0.49 9.43
C GLN A 26 4.69 -1.54 9.68
N ARG A 27 5.10 -2.76 10.07
CA ARG A 27 4.18 -3.86 10.42
C ARG A 27 3.28 -3.46 11.60
N ALA A 28 3.86 -2.98 12.70
CA ALA A 28 3.12 -2.61 13.90
C ALA A 28 2.07 -1.53 13.61
N ALA A 29 2.42 -0.52 12.80
CA ALA A 29 1.47 0.52 12.39
C ALA A 29 0.28 -0.05 11.60
N ILE A 30 0.53 -0.96 10.66
CA ILE A 30 -0.52 -1.62 9.86
C ILE A 30 -1.41 -2.51 10.74
N GLU A 31 -0.82 -3.33 11.60
CA GLU A 31 -1.55 -4.22 12.52
C GLU A 31 -2.44 -3.42 13.48
N GLN A 32 -1.90 -2.33 14.04
CA GLN A 32 -2.65 -1.44 14.91
C GLN A 32 -3.81 -0.76 14.17
N PHE A 33 -3.58 -0.29 12.94
CA PHE A 33 -4.63 0.32 12.11
C PHE A 33 -5.76 -0.68 11.85
N CYS A 34 -5.44 -1.90 11.38
CA CYS A 34 -6.44 -2.93 11.10
C CYS A 34 -7.22 -3.30 12.36
N THR A 35 -6.52 -3.48 13.49
CA THR A 35 -7.15 -3.78 14.80
C THR A 35 -8.12 -2.68 15.21
N SER A 36 -7.72 -1.41 15.10
CA SER A 36 -8.57 -0.26 15.46
C SER A 36 -9.85 -0.15 14.64
N ARG A 37 -9.84 -0.67 13.40
CA ARG A 37 -10.98 -0.67 12.48
C ARG A 37 -11.81 -1.96 12.55
N GLY A 38 -11.34 -2.97 13.29
CA GLY A 38 -11.93 -4.30 13.29
C GLY A 38 -11.80 -5.00 11.94
N TRP A 39 -10.75 -4.71 11.18
CA TRP A 39 -10.47 -5.31 9.88
C TRP A 39 -9.52 -6.50 10.01
N GLU A 40 -9.60 -7.42 9.05
CA GLU A 40 -8.78 -8.62 9.02
C GLU A 40 -7.52 -8.37 8.18
N LEU A 41 -6.36 -8.39 8.82
CA LEU A 41 -5.08 -8.37 8.11
C LEU A 41 -4.75 -9.79 7.64
N VAL A 42 -4.96 -10.04 6.35
CA VAL A 42 -4.78 -11.37 5.71
C VAL A 42 -3.30 -11.70 5.59
N GLU A 43 -2.50 -10.75 5.12
CA GLU A 43 -1.08 -10.95 4.87
C GLU A 43 -0.33 -9.62 4.89
N ILE A 44 0.99 -9.66 5.13
CA ILE A 44 1.91 -8.55 4.85
C ILE A 44 2.95 -9.02 3.83
N LYS A 45 2.98 -8.35 2.67
CA LYS A 45 4.02 -8.51 1.65
C LYS A 45 5.24 -7.68 2.01
N ILE A 46 6.41 -8.31 2.06
CA ILE A 46 7.65 -7.70 2.56
C ILE A 46 8.67 -7.58 1.43
N GLU A 47 9.10 -6.36 1.13
CA GLU A 47 10.13 -6.08 0.14
C GLU A 47 11.41 -5.57 0.85
N ALA A 48 12.46 -6.38 0.92
CA ALA A 48 13.66 -6.09 1.70
C ALA A 48 14.96 -6.17 0.91
N GLY A 49 15.88 -5.23 1.13
CA GLY A 49 17.26 -5.31 0.67
C GLY A 49 17.47 -4.90 -0.80
N ILE A 50 18.28 -5.68 -1.54
CA ILE A 50 18.72 -5.36 -2.91
C ILE A 50 17.56 -5.42 -3.93
N SER A 51 16.52 -6.23 -3.68
CA SER A 51 15.32 -6.26 -4.54
C SER A 51 14.59 -4.92 -4.52
N ALA A 52 14.55 -4.24 -3.38
CA ALA A 52 13.95 -2.90 -3.26
C ALA A 52 14.68 -1.81 -4.08
N THR A 53 15.92 -2.05 -4.52
CA THR A 53 16.74 -1.09 -5.29
C THR A 53 16.97 -1.48 -6.75
N LYS A 54 16.85 -2.75 -7.13
CA LYS A 54 17.13 -3.23 -8.50
C LYS A 54 15.95 -3.23 -9.47
N GLY A 55 14.77 -2.77 -9.04
CA GLY A 55 13.59 -2.67 -9.90
C GLY A 55 12.73 -3.94 -9.92
N ASP A 56 13.30 -5.11 -9.60
CA ASP A 56 12.54 -6.34 -9.36
C ASP A 56 11.89 -6.29 -7.99
N ARG A 57 10.55 -6.13 -7.96
CA ARG A 57 9.77 -6.02 -6.73
C ARG A 57 8.83 -7.22 -6.57
N PRO A 58 9.36 -8.43 -6.31
CA PRO A 58 8.56 -9.66 -6.29
C PRO A 58 7.44 -9.63 -5.26
N ALA A 59 7.63 -8.94 -4.12
CA ALA A 59 6.58 -8.83 -3.12
C ALA A 59 5.43 -7.92 -3.57
N LEU A 60 5.74 -6.91 -4.40
CA LEU A 60 4.73 -6.04 -5.02
C LEU A 60 4.01 -6.79 -6.15
N GLU A 61 4.73 -7.55 -6.97
CA GLU A 61 4.10 -8.38 -8.02
C GLU A 61 3.12 -9.39 -7.40
N ALA A 62 3.53 -10.08 -6.35
CA ALA A 62 2.66 -11.00 -5.60
C ALA A 62 1.47 -10.30 -4.92
N LEU A 63 1.61 -9.02 -4.56
CA LEU A 63 0.49 -8.22 -4.05
C LEU A 63 -0.55 -7.96 -5.14
N LEU A 64 -0.10 -7.54 -6.32
CA LEU A 64 -0.98 -7.25 -7.45
C LEU A 64 -1.68 -8.52 -7.92
N GLU A 65 -0.99 -9.66 -7.95
CA GLU A 65 -1.60 -10.96 -8.26
C GLU A 65 -2.69 -11.33 -7.23
N ALA A 66 -2.44 -11.11 -5.92
CA ALA A 66 -3.44 -11.34 -4.88
C ALA A 66 -4.67 -10.42 -5.03
N VAL A 67 -4.48 -9.19 -5.53
CA VAL A 67 -5.56 -8.26 -5.87
C VAL A 67 -6.38 -8.79 -7.06
N GLU A 68 -5.71 -9.25 -8.12
CA GLU A 68 -6.39 -9.84 -9.29
C GLU A 68 -7.23 -11.06 -8.93
N GLN A 69 -6.75 -11.87 -7.97
CA GLN A 69 -7.45 -13.04 -7.43
C GLN A 69 -8.58 -12.69 -6.43
N GLY A 70 -8.77 -11.41 -6.08
CA GLY A 70 -9.82 -10.98 -5.15
C GLY A 70 -9.58 -11.37 -3.69
N LEU A 71 -8.31 -11.55 -3.30
CA LEU A 71 -7.93 -12.01 -1.95
C LEU A 71 -8.03 -10.93 -0.87
N CYS A 72 -8.19 -9.67 -1.25
CA CYS A 72 -8.37 -8.56 -0.31
C CYS A 72 -9.35 -7.51 -0.84
N ASP A 73 -9.77 -6.61 0.05
CA ASP A 73 -10.63 -5.47 -0.26
C ASP A 73 -9.84 -4.14 -0.13
N VAL A 74 -8.74 -4.15 0.64
CA VAL A 74 -7.88 -2.98 0.89
C VAL A 74 -6.41 -3.38 0.81
N VAL A 75 -5.62 -2.56 0.12
CA VAL A 75 -4.15 -2.53 0.24
C VAL A 75 -3.75 -1.40 1.18
N ILE A 76 -2.90 -1.69 2.17
CA ILE A 76 -2.42 -0.69 3.13
C ILE A 76 -0.90 -0.62 3.14
N VAL A 77 -0.37 0.60 3.24
CA VAL A 77 1.06 0.86 3.43
C VAL A 77 1.28 1.84 4.59
N HIS A 78 2.48 1.77 5.19
CA HIS A 78 2.84 2.73 6.23
C HIS A 78 2.98 4.16 5.68
N ALA A 79 3.66 4.32 4.54
CA ALA A 79 3.83 5.59 3.85
C ALA A 79 3.80 5.38 2.32
N ILE A 80 3.36 6.38 1.56
CA ILE A 80 3.19 6.29 0.10
C ILE A 80 4.51 5.94 -0.60
N ASP A 81 5.61 6.53 -0.14
CA ASP A 81 6.94 6.34 -0.73
C ASP A 81 7.44 4.90 -0.60
N ARG A 82 6.89 4.11 0.34
CA ARG A 82 7.12 2.67 0.45
C ARG A 82 6.48 1.93 -0.72
N PHE A 83 5.31 2.38 -1.17
CA PHE A 83 4.59 1.81 -2.31
C PHE A 83 5.16 2.26 -3.65
N TYR A 84 5.16 3.56 -3.97
CA TYR A 84 5.81 4.10 -5.16
C TYR A 84 6.37 5.50 -4.88
N ARG A 85 7.57 5.77 -5.41
CA ARG A 85 8.22 7.09 -5.31
C ARG A 85 7.87 8.04 -6.45
N ASP A 86 7.31 7.51 -7.54
CA ASP A 86 6.85 8.27 -8.71
C ASP A 86 5.32 8.32 -8.75
N LEU A 87 4.78 9.49 -9.06
CA LEU A 87 3.34 9.73 -9.10
C LEU A 87 2.66 8.94 -10.23
N GLN A 88 3.27 8.84 -11.41
CA GLN A 88 2.66 8.09 -12.52
C GLN A 88 2.56 6.60 -12.17
N ALA A 89 3.62 6.03 -11.61
CA ALA A 89 3.63 4.65 -11.14
C ALA A 89 2.58 4.41 -10.03
N LEU A 90 2.47 5.34 -9.07
CA LEU A 90 1.44 5.30 -8.03
C LEU A 90 0.03 5.28 -8.64
N LEU A 91 -0.27 6.20 -9.55
CA LEU A 91 -1.60 6.31 -10.15
C LEU A 91 -1.95 5.10 -11.01
N LYS A 92 -0.98 4.51 -11.73
CA LYS A 92 -1.17 3.24 -12.44
C LYS A 92 -1.56 2.12 -11.48
N ALA A 93 -0.87 2.00 -10.35
CA ALA A 93 -1.19 0.99 -9.34
C ALA A 93 -2.58 1.24 -8.71
N LEU A 94 -2.90 2.47 -8.34
CA LEU A 94 -4.21 2.82 -7.77
C LEU A 94 -5.36 2.55 -8.76
N ASN A 95 -5.16 2.82 -10.04
CA ASN A 95 -6.12 2.47 -11.09
C ASN A 95 -6.31 0.96 -11.23
N HIS A 96 -5.22 0.20 -11.17
CA HIS A 96 -5.27 -1.26 -11.18
C HIS A 96 -6.07 -1.79 -9.97
N LEU A 97 -5.76 -1.35 -8.74
CA LEU A 97 -6.54 -1.72 -7.55
C LEU A 97 -8.04 -1.44 -7.74
N ARG A 98 -8.38 -0.24 -8.25
CA ARG A 98 -9.77 0.17 -8.49
C ARG A 98 -10.48 -0.73 -9.51
N GLN A 99 -9.81 -1.17 -10.58
CA GLN A 99 -10.38 -2.10 -11.57
C GLN A 99 -10.77 -3.44 -10.95
N HIS A 100 -10.09 -3.84 -9.88
CA HIS A 100 -10.35 -5.05 -9.11
C HIS A 100 -11.21 -4.82 -7.86
N ASN A 101 -11.87 -3.66 -7.73
CA ASN A 101 -12.67 -3.26 -6.56
C ASN A 101 -11.90 -3.22 -5.24
N VAL A 102 -10.57 -3.09 -5.30
CA VAL A 102 -9.70 -2.92 -4.15
C VAL A 102 -9.40 -1.44 -3.94
N THR A 103 -9.41 -1.00 -2.69
CA THR A 103 -9.05 0.39 -2.33
C THR A 103 -7.71 0.45 -1.61
N PHE A 104 -7.22 1.66 -1.34
CA PHE A 104 -5.86 1.90 -0.87
C PHE A 104 -5.82 2.83 0.35
N ILE A 105 -4.88 2.57 1.26
CA ILE A 105 -4.62 3.40 2.42
C ILE A 105 -3.11 3.64 2.57
N SER A 106 -2.76 4.88 2.89
CA SER A 106 -1.45 5.22 3.46
C SER A 106 -1.60 5.86 4.82
N ILE A 107 -0.92 5.29 5.82
CA ILE A 107 -1.07 5.68 7.23
C ILE A 107 -0.47 7.06 7.51
N MET A 108 0.80 7.28 7.13
CA MET A 108 1.54 8.51 7.45
C MET A 108 0.93 9.76 6.80
N GLU A 109 0.49 9.65 5.55
CA GLU A 109 -0.15 10.77 4.84
C GLU A 109 -1.65 10.89 5.17
N ASN A 110 -2.19 10.03 6.04
CA ASN A 110 -3.61 9.95 6.38
C ASN A 110 -4.52 9.89 5.13
N LEU A 111 -4.05 9.19 4.10
CA LEU A 111 -4.81 8.98 2.87
C LEU A 111 -5.61 7.69 3.01
N ASP A 112 -6.92 7.82 3.13
CA ASP A 112 -7.84 6.69 3.25
C ASP A 112 -8.87 6.73 2.12
N PHE A 113 -8.61 5.99 1.04
CA PHE A 113 -9.50 5.92 -0.13
C PHE A 113 -10.70 4.97 0.08
N THR A 114 -10.89 4.42 1.28
CA THR A 114 -12.16 3.81 1.67
C THR A 114 -13.24 4.87 1.91
N THR A 115 -12.82 6.10 2.28
CA THR A 115 -13.71 7.20 2.60
C THR A 115 -14.21 7.96 1.36
N PRO A 116 -15.38 8.62 1.42
CA PRO A 116 -15.85 9.49 0.32
C PRO A 116 -14.85 10.60 -0.05
N TRP A 117 -14.21 11.19 0.97
CA TRP A 117 -13.22 12.25 0.77
C TRP A 117 -11.96 11.71 0.09
N GLY A 118 -11.45 10.55 0.51
CA GLY A 118 -10.31 9.92 -0.13
C GLY A 118 -10.56 9.56 -1.59
N LYS A 119 -11.77 9.05 -1.89
CA LYS A 119 -12.17 8.78 -3.29
C LYS A 119 -12.21 10.03 -4.14
N LEU A 120 -12.70 11.15 -3.59
CA LEU A 120 -12.68 12.46 -4.28
C LEU A 120 -11.24 12.93 -4.53
N ALA A 121 -10.37 12.86 -3.51
CA ALA A 121 -8.97 13.25 -3.64
C ALA A 121 -8.25 12.44 -4.74
N LEU A 122 -8.50 11.13 -4.79
CA LEU A 122 -7.96 10.27 -5.85
C LEU A 122 -8.46 10.67 -7.25
N ALA A 123 -9.76 10.99 -7.39
CA ALA A 123 -10.31 11.44 -8.67
C ALA A 123 -9.62 12.73 -9.15
N VAL A 124 -9.40 13.70 -8.26
CA VAL A 124 -8.68 14.94 -8.59
C VAL A 124 -7.23 14.66 -8.98
N LEU A 125 -6.50 13.86 -8.22
CA LEU A 125 -5.11 13.48 -8.54
C LEU A 125 -5.00 12.77 -9.89
N GLY A 126 -5.95 11.90 -10.22
CA GLY A 126 -6.03 11.22 -11.52
C GLY A 126 -6.18 12.23 -12.67
N THR A 127 -7.12 13.18 -12.54
CA THR A 127 -7.33 14.20 -13.59
C THR A 127 -6.10 15.07 -13.83
N LEU A 128 -5.34 15.41 -12.79
CA LEU A 128 -4.13 16.24 -12.92
C LEU A 128 -2.97 15.51 -13.59
N ALA A 129 -2.91 14.18 -13.49
CA ALA A 129 -1.84 13.39 -14.10
C ALA A 129 -2.08 13.04 -15.57
N GLU A 130 -3.30 13.24 -16.05
CA GLU A 130 -3.66 13.10 -17.47
C GLU A 130 -3.43 14.39 -18.28
N ILE A 131 -3.13 15.51 -17.60
CA ILE A 131 -2.80 16.83 -18.18
C ILE A 131 -1.28 16.96 -18.32
#